data_AF-A0A6B3H6H1-F1
#
_entry.id   AF-A0A6B3H6H1-F1
#
_cell.length_a   1.000
_cell.length_b   1.000
_cell.length_c   1.000
_cell.angle_alpha   90.00
_cell.angle_beta   90.00
_cell.angle_gamma   90.00
#
_symmetry.space_group_name_H-M   'P 1'
#
loop_
_entity.id
_entity.type
_entity.pdbx_description
1 polymer ?
#
loop_
_entity_poly.entity_id
_entity_poly.type
_entity_poly.pdbx_seq_one_letter_code
_entity_poly.pdbx_strand_id
1 'polypeptide(L)'
;MAKKSKIAQNEKRKAVVERYAARRAELKEIIRRPGTPEAERTAAVQELRRQPRNASATRVRNRDSVDGRPRGHLRKFGLSRVRMREQAHAGFLPGVTKSSW
;
A
#
# COMPACT_ATOMS: atom_id res chain seq x y z
N MET A 1 -4.94 -19.25 -4.88
CA MET A 1 -5.20 -18.36 -3.73
C MET A 1 -3.96 -18.16 -2.88
N ALA A 2 -3.79 -17.00 -2.26
CA ALA A 2 -2.73 -16.74 -1.28
C ALA A 2 -3.04 -17.38 0.09
N LYS A 3 -2.00 -17.61 0.90
CA LYS A 3 -2.18 -18.07 2.29
C LYS A 3 -2.96 -17.02 3.10
N LYS A 4 -4.00 -17.43 3.83
CA LYS A 4 -4.82 -16.55 4.71
C LYS A 4 -3.95 -15.72 5.66
N SER A 5 -2.93 -16.36 6.26
CA SER A 5 -1.96 -15.68 7.14
C SER A 5 -1.23 -14.53 6.46
N LYS A 6 -0.89 -14.67 5.18
CA LYS A 6 -0.26 -13.58 4.43
C LYS A 6 -1.24 -12.44 4.20
N ILE A 7 -2.49 -12.73 3.82
CA ILE A 7 -3.54 -11.71 3.62
C ILE A 7 -3.72 -10.92 4.92
N ALA A 8 -3.97 -11.59 6.04
CA ALA A 8 -4.08 -10.97 7.36
C ALA A 8 -2.84 -10.13 7.74
N GLN A 9 -1.64 -10.62 7.43
CA GLN A 9 -0.40 -9.86 7.67
C GLN A 9 -0.35 -8.54 6.87
N ASN A 10 -0.90 -8.51 5.65
CA ASN A 10 -0.93 -7.29 4.83
C ASN A 10 -2.00 -6.30 5.32
N GLU A 11 -3.17 -6.79 5.73
CA GLU A 11 -4.20 -5.95 6.35
C GLU A 11 -3.71 -5.34 7.67
N LYS A 12 -3.03 -6.11 8.52
CA LYS A 12 -2.36 -5.58 9.71
C LYS A 12 -1.34 -4.48 9.37
N ARG A 13 -0.60 -4.61 8.26
CA ARG A 13 0.32 -3.55 7.81
C ARG A 13 -0.43 -2.30 7.37
N LYS A 14 -1.54 -2.42 6.65
CA LYS A 14 -2.34 -1.25 6.25
C LYS A 14 -2.83 -0.47 7.47
N ALA A 15 -3.39 -1.16 8.46
CA ALA A 15 -3.85 -0.53 9.70
C ALA A 15 -2.72 0.17 10.47
N VAL A 16 -1.53 -0.46 10.55
CA VAL A 16 -0.35 0.17 11.16
C VAL A 16 0.14 1.37 10.34
N VAL A 17 0.13 1.29 9.01
CA VAL A 17 0.51 2.42 8.15
C VAL A 17 -0.42 3.59 8.37
N GLU A 18 -1.73 3.36 8.37
CA GLU A 18 -2.77 4.37 8.60
C GLU A 18 -2.57 5.07 9.95
N ARG A 19 -2.38 4.29 11.04
CA ARG A 19 -2.13 4.83 12.38
C ARG A 19 -0.94 5.79 12.46
N TYR A 20 0.12 5.53 11.70
CA TYR A 20 1.37 6.31 11.77
C TYR A 20 1.54 7.28 10.59
N ALA A 21 0.60 7.34 9.64
CA ALA A 21 0.77 8.04 8.38
C ALA A 21 1.05 9.54 8.57
N ALA A 22 0.21 10.21 9.37
CA ALA A 22 0.34 11.64 9.66
C ALA A 22 1.69 11.98 10.32
N ARG A 23 2.00 11.32 11.44
CA ARG A 23 3.26 11.57 12.17
C ARG A 23 4.50 11.29 11.31
N ARG A 24 4.47 10.25 10.47
CA ARG A 24 5.58 9.94 9.57
C ARG A 24 5.73 10.97 8.45
N ALA A 25 4.64 11.56 7.97
CA ALA A 25 4.68 12.62 6.98
C ALA A 25 5.34 13.87 7.57
N GLU A 26 4.92 14.29 8.78
CA GLU A 26 5.53 15.40 9.52
C GLU A 26 7.04 15.20 9.73
N LEU A 27 7.45 14.06 10.31
CA LEU A 27 8.87 13.79 10.57
C LEU A 27 9.70 13.79 9.29
N LYS A 28 9.16 13.22 8.20
CA LYS A 28 9.85 13.23 6.90
C LYS A 28 9.96 14.63 6.33
N GLU A 29 8.97 15.48 6.56
CA GLU A 29 9.00 16.87 6.10
C GLU A 29 10.05 17.69 6.86
N ILE A 30 10.13 17.51 8.19
CA ILE A 30 11.18 18.11 9.03
C ILE A 30 12.58 17.72 8.52
N ILE A 31 12.77 16.43 8.18
CA ILE A 31 14.04 15.91 7.65
C ILE A 31 14.34 16.45 6.24
N ARG A 32 13.32 16.58 5.39
CA ARG A 32 13.47 17.01 3.99
C ARG A 32 13.79 18.49 3.87
N ARG A 33 13.27 19.33 4.77
CA ARG A 33 13.34 20.79 4.65
C ARG A 33 14.77 21.32 4.87
N PRO A 34 15.37 22.04 3.91
CA PRO A 34 16.76 22.52 3.99
C PRO A 34 17.07 23.47 5.15
N GLY A 35 16.09 24.19 5.67
CA GLY A 35 16.26 25.16 6.77
C GLY A 35 16.05 24.62 8.18
N THR A 36 15.72 23.33 8.35
CA THR A 36 15.53 22.75 9.68
C THR A 36 16.86 22.68 10.45
N PRO A 37 16.94 23.16 11.70
CA PRO A 37 18.13 23.02 12.54
C PRO A 37 18.58 21.56 12.67
N GLU A 38 19.89 21.32 12.75
CA GLU A 38 20.44 19.95 12.77
C GLU A 38 19.98 19.14 14.00
N ALA A 39 19.80 19.79 15.15
CA ALA A 39 19.25 19.16 16.36
C ALA A 39 17.82 18.63 16.15
N GLU A 40 16.96 19.40 15.48
CA GLU A 40 15.58 18.97 15.17
C GLU A 40 15.56 17.86 14.13
N ARG A 41 16.43 17.93 13.11
CA ARG A 41 16.57 16.86 12.10
C ARG A 41 17.01 15.55 12.74
N THR A 42 18.03 15.59 13.58
CA THR A 42 18.56 14.40 14.26
C THR A 42 17.51 13.79 15.19
N ALA A 43 16.79 14.61 15.97
CA ALA A 43 15.66 14.16 16.77
C ALA A 43 14.55 13.50 15.92
N ALA A 44 14.18 14.12 14.78
CA ALA A 44 13.17 13.57 13.87
C ALA A 44 13.60 12.22 13.26
N VAL A 45 14.89 12.07 12.90
CA VAL A 45 15.45 10.80 12.41
C VAL A 45 15.40 9.74 13.51
N GLN A 46 15.78 10.07 14.75
CA GLN A 46 15.73 9.15 15.88
C GLN A 46 14.30 8.68 16.17
N GLU A 47 13.33 9.60 16.19
CA GLU A 47 11.93 9.25 16.37
C GLU A 47 11.42 8.34 15.24
N LEU A 48 11.72 8.69 13.98
CA LEU A 48 11.30 7.91 12.82
C LEU A 48 11.87 6.47 12.85
N ARG A 49 13.08 6.29 13.38
CA ARG A 49 13.75 4.99 13.58
C ARG A 49 13.13 4.19 14.74
N ARG A 50 12.63 4.85 15.78
CA ARG A 50 11.96 4.20 16.92
C ARG A 50 10.60 3.60 16.55
N GLN A 51 9.96 4.13 15.52
CA GLN A 51 8.66 3.66 15.07
C GLN A 51 8.72 2.24 14.46
N PRO A 52 7.60 1.47 14.48
CA PRO A 52 7.57 0.13 13.93
C PRO A 52 7.94 0.09 12.44
N ARG A 53 8.76 -0.88 12.00
CA ARG A 53 9.12 -1.04 10.58
C ARG A 53 7.92 -1.14 9.65
N ASN A 54 6.84 -1.79 10.11
CA ASN A 54 5.60 -1.99 9.35
C ASN A 54 4.75 -0.71 9.20
N ALA A 55 5.11 0.40 9.86
CA ALA A 55 4.49 1.70 9.65
C ALA A 55 4.90 2.36 8.31
N SER A 56 5.89 1.79 7.60
CA SER A 56 6.25 2.25 6.26
C SER A 56 5.28 1.71 5.19
N ALA A 57 4.61 2.62 4.48
CA ALA A 57 3.70 2.31 3.38
C ALA A 57 4.33 1.43 2.29
N THR A 58 5.64 1.57 2.03
CA THR A 58 6.38 0.76 1.05
C THR A 58 6.32 -0.75 1.33
N ARG A 59 6.04 -1.17 2.57
CA ARG A 59 5.95 -2.58 2.96
C ARG A 59 4.57 -3.20 2.72
N VAL A 60 3.56 -2.39 2.41
CA VAL A 60 2.23 -2.86 2.00
C VAL A 60 2.35 -3.36 0.57
N ARG A 61 1.80 -4.54 0.30
CA ARG A 61 1.76 -5.12 -1.04
C ARG A 61 0.34 -5.05 -1.57
N ASN A 62 0.17 -4.49 -2.77
CA ASN A 62 -1.09 -4.59 -3.47
C ASN A 62 -1.35 -6.05 -3.86
N ARG A 63 -2.50 -6.56 -3.45
CA ARG A 63 -2.97 -7.91 -3.70
C ARG A 63 -4.36 -7.83 -4.27
N ASP A 64 -4.73 -8.86 -5.02
CA ASP A 64 -6.13 -9.09 -5.37
C ASP A 64 -7.00 -9.04 -4.10
N SER A 65 -8.10 -8.29 -4.15
CA SER A 65 -9.00 -8.05 -3.02
C SER A 65 -9.72 -9.31 -2.53
N VAL A 66 -9.80 -10.35 -3.35
CA VAL A 66 -10.55 -11.56 -3.01
C VAL A 66 -9.62 -12.75 -2.75
N ASP A 67 -8.76 -13.08 -3.71
CA ASP A 67 -7.94 -14.30 -3.62
C ASP A 67 -6.53 -14.04 -3.05
N GLY A 68 -6.17 -12.77 -2.86
CA GLY A 68 -4.90 -12.32 -2.32
C GLY A 68 -3.69 -12.45 -3.25
N ARG A 69 -3.88 -12.71 -4.56
CA ARG A 69 -2.76 -12.87 -5.51
C ARG A 69 -1.85 -11.63 -5.50
N PRO A 70 -0.52 -11.78 -5.26
CA PRO A 70 0.38 -10.65 -5.04
C PRO A 70 1.02 -10.07 -6.32
N ARG A 71 0.71 -10.63 -7.49
CA ARG A 71 1.30 -10.28 -8.79
C ARG A 71 0.22 -10.12 -9.85
N GLY A 72 0.46 -9.24 -10.80
CA GLY A 72 -0.51 -8.90 -11.85
C GLY A 72 -1.72 -8.16 -11.29
N HIS A 73 -1.52 -7.33 -10.26
CA HIS A 73 -2.57 -6.52 -9.65
C HIS A 73 -2.83 -5.28 -10.51
N LEU A 74 -4.10 -5.05 -10.84
CA LEU A 74 -4.55 -3.90 -11.61
C LEU A 74 -5.17 -2.88 -10.65
N ARG A 75 -4.49 -1.75 -10.43
CA ARG A 75 -4.89 -0.75 -9.43
C ARG A 75 -6.28 -0.19 -9.66
N LYS A 76 -6.70 -0.02 -10.93
CA LYS A 76 -8.04 0.47 -11.30
C LYS A 76 -9.17 -0.43 -10.78
N PHE A 77 -8.94 -1.75 -10.72
CA PHE A 77 -9.97 -2.72 -10.36
C PHE A 77 -9.74 -3.36 -8.98
N GLY A 78 -8.55 -3.22 -8.39
CA GLY A 78 -8.19 -3.91 -7.15
C GLY A 78 -8.01 -5.43 -7.29
N LEU A 79 -8.06 -5.97 -8.51
CA LEU A 79 -8.05 -7.40 -8.81
C LEU A 79 -6.76 -7.83 -9.50
N SER A 80 -6.51 -9.14 -9.50
CA SER A 80 -5.49 -9.75 -10.34
C SER A 80 -5.96 -9.86 -11.80
N ARG A 81 -5.03 -9.98 -12.74
CA ARG A 81 -5.32 -10.15 -14.17
C ARG A 81 -6.28 -11.30 -14.51
N VAL A 82 -6.26 -12.38 -13.72
CA VAL A 82 -7.11 -13.56 -13.97
C VAL A 82 -8.54 -13.25 -13.56
N ARG A 83 -8.75 -12.80 -12.32
CA ARG A 83 -10.09 -12.44 -11.83
C ARG A 83 -10.65 -11.23 -12.58
N MET A 84 -9.84 -10.24 -12.92
CA MET A 84 -10.29 -9.12 -13.74
C MET A 84 -10.86 -9.63 -15.07
N ARG A 85 -10.16 -10.55 -15.75
CA ARG A 85 -10.64 -11.16 -16.99
C ARG A 85 -11.94 -11.94 -16.80
N GLU A 86 -12.03 -12.77 -15.77
CA GLU A 86 -13.25 -13.53 -15.45
C GLU A 86 -14.45 -12.60 -15.20
N GLN A 87 -14.25 -11.56 -14.38
CA GLN A 87 -15.28 -10.58 -14.04
C GLN A 87 -15.68 -9.71 -15.23
N ALA A 88 -14.72 -9.34 -16.09
CA ALA A 88 -14.99 -8.63 -17.33
C ALA A 88 -15.83 -9.47 -18.31
N HIS A 89 -15.46 -10.74 -18.51
CA HIS A 89 -16.21 -11.64 -19.39
C HIS A 89 -17.60 -11.95 -18.86
N ALA A 90 -17.79 -11.98 -17.54
CA ALA A 90 -19.09 -12.16 -16.91
C ALA A 90 -19.94 -10.86 -16.87
N GLY A 91 -19.42 -9.72 -17.34
CA GLY A 91 -20.16 -8.45 -17.35
C GLY A 91 -20.26 -7.75 -16.00
N PHE A 92 -19.50 -8.17 -14.98
CA PHE A 92 -19.52 -7.56 -13.65
C PHE A 92 -18.70 -6.27 -13.54
N LEU A 93 -17.89 -5.94 -14.55
CA LEU A 93 -17.11 -4.71 -14.61
C LEU A 93 -17.78 -3.68 -15.52
N PRO A 94 -18.31 -2.56 -14.98
CA PRO A 94 -19.02 -1.55 -15.76
C PRO A 94 -18.14 -0.94 -16.86
N GLY A 95 -18.66 -0.90 -18.08
CA GLY A 95 -17.99 -0.28 -19.22
C GLY A 95 -16.71 -0.98 -19.69
N VAL A 96 -16.48 -2.24 -19.29
CA VAL A 96 -15.33 -3.03 -19.73
C VAL A 96 -15.76 -3.98 -20.84
N THR A 97 -15.25 -3.74 -22.05
CA THR A 97 -15.44 -4.61 -23.22
C THR A 97 -14.09 -4.91 -23.88
N LYS A 98 -14.06 -5.89 -24.79
CA LYS A 98 -12.88 -6.11 -25.64
C LYS A 98 -12.80 -4.94 -26.64
N SER A 99 -11.64 -4.31 -26.73
CA SER A 99 -11.37 -3.26 -27.72
C SER A 99 -10.68 -3.82 -28.96
N SER A 100 -10.98 -3.23 -30.11
CA SER A 100 -10.29 -3.40 -31.39
C SER A 100 -10.07 -2.01 -31.99
N TRP A 101 -8.86 -1.71 -32.42
CA TRP A 101 -8.48 -0.46 -33.07
C TRP A 101 -7.45 -0.76 -34.16
#